data_AF-A0A7S0X8J5-F1
#
_entry.id   AF-A0A7S0X8J5-F1
#
_cell.length_a   1.000
_cell.length_b   1.000
_cell.length_c   1.000
_cell.angle_alpha   90.00
_cell.angle_beta   90.00
_cell.angle_gamma   90.00
#
_symmetry.space_group_name_H-M   'P 1'
#
loop_
_entity.id
_entity.type
_entity.pdbx_description
1 polymer ?
#
loop_
_entity_poly.entity_id
_entity_poly.type
_entity_poly.pdbx_seq_one_letter_code
_entity_poly.pdbx_strand_id
1 'polypeptide(L)'
;MQTPDWGALEAADGVRLSWNVWPNSKIEAAKCVVPFGAVVTPRKPLPDMPVVPYDPVRCKGCAACLNPYARVDFNGKLWICPFCYTRNHFPPHYASISETNLPAELFPTYTTIEYTLQRPAAPPPAYLFVVDVSLIEDELTALKQSLTQALSLLPENAAVGLITYGTHVHVHELGFADCPKSYVFRGSKELSAQQIQDQLGLSARGGPAGAAARPGQAGAAV
;
A
#
# COMPACT_ATOMS: atom_id res chain seq x y z
N MET A 1 22.07 1.18 -37.35
CA MET A 1 21.04 0.83 -36.36
C MET A 1 21.65 1.14 -35.00
N GLN A 2 21.20 2.20 -34.33
CA GLN A 2 21.70 2.50 -32.98
C GLN A 2 21.22 1.40 -32.03
N THR A 3 22.13 0.84 -31.25
CA THR A 3 21.78 -0.10 -30.18
C THR A 3 20.88 0.65 -29.19
N PRO A 4 19.66 0.16 -28.90
CA PRO A 4 18.78 0.82 -27.95
C PRO A 4 19.44 0.87 -26.57
N ASP A 5 19.36 2.02 -25.90
CA ASP A 5 19.78 2.14 -24.52
C ASP A 5 18.69 1.56 -23.61
N TRP A 6 18.88 0.30 -23.21
CA TRP A 6 17.97 -0.39 -22.30
C TRP A 6 17.96 0.22 -20.90
N GLY A 7 19.04 0.90 -20.49
CA GLY A 7 19.11 1.62 -19.23
C GLY A 7 18.16 2.82 -19.23
N ALA A 8 18.02 3.51 -20.36
CA ALA A 8 17.06 4.59 -20.51
C ALA A 8 15.61 4.10 -20.40
N LEU A 9 15.26 2.95 -20.96
CA LEU A 9 13.91 2.36 -20.81
C LEU A 9 13.62 1.98 -19.35
N GLU A 10 14.58 1.33 -18.69
CA GLU A 10 14.45 0.99 -17.28
C GLU A 10 14.35 2.26 -16.42
N ALA A 11 15.10 3.32 -16.75
CA ALA A 11 15.02 4.61 -16.08
C ALA A 11 13.67 5.31 -16.23
N ALA A 12 12.97 5.12 -17.34
CA ALA A 12 11.65 5.71 -17.57
C ALA A 12 10.52 5.00 -16.80
N ASP A 13 10.48 3.65 -16.84
CA ASP A 13 9.33 2.89 -16.34
C ASP A 13 9.64 1.99 -15.14
N GLY A 14 10.93 1.82 -14.78
CA GLY A 14 11.34 0.84 -13.77
C GLY A 14 11.12 -0.61 -14.20
N VAL A 15 11.07 -0.86 -15.50
CA VAL A 15 10.86 -2.19 -16.10
C VAL A 15 12.07 -2.58 -16.95
N ARG A 16 12.54 -3.82 -16.74
CA ARG A 16 13.57 -4.44 -17.58
C ARG A 16 13.09 -5.78 -18.11
N LEU A 17 12.96 -5.87 -19.44
CA LEU A 17 12.56 -7.10 -20.12
C LEU A 17 13.76 -7.99 -20.44
N SER A 18 13.57 -9.30 -20.39
CA SER A 18 14.54 -10.26 -20.95
C SER A 18 14.64 -10.15 -22.47
N TRP A 19 13.52 -9.80 -23.12
CA TRP A 19 13.40 -9.57 -24.56
C TRP A 19 12.53 -8.34 -24.84
N ASN A 20 13.09 -7.32 -25.50
CA ASN A 20 12.35 -6.10 -25.90
C ASN A 20 11.63 -6.25 -27.25
N VAL A 21 11.88 -7.35 -27.96
CA VAL A 21 11.17 -7.73 -29.18
C VAL A 21 10.71 -9.17 -29.00
N TRP A 22 9.41 -9.40 -29.14
CA TRP A 22 8.81 -10.68 -28.83
C TRP A 22 8.65 -11.53 -30.09
N PRO A 23 8.85 -12.86 -29.99
CA PRO A 23 8.52 -13.78 -31.06
C PRO A 23 7.02 -13.77 -31.30
N ASN A 24 6.63 -14.00 -32.55
CA ASN A 24 5.23 -13.96 -32.95
C ASN A 24 4.49 -15.29 -32.69
N SER A 25 5.20 -16.33 -32.24
CA SER A 25 4.65 -17.67 -32.01
C SER A 25 5.26 -18.36 -30.80
N LYS A 26 4.50 -19.28 -30.20
CA LYS A 26 4.99 -20.10 -29.07
C LYS A 26 6.15 -21.02 -29.46
N ILE A 27 6.22 -21.44 -30.73
CA ILE A 27 7.30 -22.30 -31.24
C ILE A 27 8.61 -21.53 -31.28
N GLU A 28 8.60 -20.28 -31.76
CA GLU A 28 9.76 -19.40 -31.73
C GLU A 28 10.14 -19.04 -30.29
N ALA A 29 9.15 -18.75 -29.44
CA ALA A 29 9.38 -18.49 -28.02
C ALA A 29 10.06 -19.66 -27.31
N ALA A 30 9.70 -20.91 -27.64
CA ALA A 30 10.33 -22.10 -27.08
C ALA A 30 11.80 -22.29 -27.52
N LYS A 31 12.21 -21.68 -28.64
CA LYS A 31 13.61 -21.65 -29.08
C LYS A 31 14.43 -20.60 -28.33
N CYS A 32 13.78 -19.61 -27.73
CA CYS A 32 14.44 -18.65 -26.84
C CYS A 32 14.75 -19.35 -25.51
N VAL A 33 16.02 -19.69 -25.30
CA VAL A 33 16.51 -20.36 -24.07
C VAL A 33 16.18 -19.54 -22.81
N VAL A 34 16.26 -18.22 -22.93
CA VAL A 34 15.86 -17.30 -21.84
C VAL A 34 14.35 -17.05 -21.92
N PRO A 35 13.59 -17.23 -20.83
CA PRO A 35 12.14 -17.02 -20.83
C PRO A 35 11.79 -15.54 -21.03
N PHE A 36 10.56 -15.30 -21.51
CA PHE A 36 9.96 -13.96 -21.55
C PHE A 36 9.55 -13.56 -20.13
N GLY A 37 10.13 -12.47 -19.65
CA GLY A 37 9.87 -11.97 -18.31
C GLY A 37 10.29 -10.51 -18.16
N ALA A 38 9.88 -9.94 -17.04
CA ALA A 38 10.19 -8.57 -16.65
C ALA A 38 10.67 -8.54 -15.21
N VAL A 39 11.71 -7.76 -14.94
CA VAL A 39 12.01 -7.26 -13.60
C VAL A 39 11.33 -5.90 -13.48
N VAL A 40 10.46 -5.75 -12.49
CA VAL A 40 9.65 -4.54 -12.29
C VAL A 40 9.96 -3.98 -10.92
N THR A 41 10.16 -2.66 -10.84
CA THR A 41 10.33 -1.91 -9.59
C THR A 41 9.15 -0.96 -9.39
N PRO A 42 8.02 -1.41 -8.80
CA PRO A 42 6.78 -0.62 -8.78
C PRO A 42 6.87 0.73 -8.07
N ARG A 43 7.77 0.85 -7.08
CA ARG A 43 8.04 2.10 -6.34
C ARG A 43 9.41 2.66 -6.68
N LYS A 44 9.82 2.58 -7.96
CA LYS A 44 11.05 3.23 -8.41
C LYS A 44 10.91 4.75 -8.23
N PRO A 45 11.88 5.44 -7.62
CA PRO A 45 11.91 6.89 -7.65
C PRO A 45 12.14 7.36 -9.08
N LEU A 46 11.13 7.99 -9.67
CA LEU A 46 11.13 8.51 -11.03
C LEU A 46 10.91 10.03 -10.97
N PRO A 47 11.94 10.86 -11.25
CA PRO A 47 11.86 12.31 -11.09
C PRO A 47 10.72 12.98 -11.87
N ASP A 48 10.44 12.49 -13.08
CA ASP A 48 9.46 13.07 -14.00
C ASP A 48 8.09 12.35 -13.97
N MET A 49 7.87 11.45 -13.02
CA MET A 49 6.61 10.71 -12.91
C MET A 49 5.49 11.62 -12.40
N PRO A 50 4.38 11.77 -13.15
CA PRO A 50 3.24 12.54 -12.69
C PRO A 50 2.56 11.86 -11.49
N VAL A 51 2.18 12.66 -10.50
CA VAL A 51 1.30 12.25 -9.40
C VAL A 51 -0.02 13.01 -9.53
N VAL A 52 -1.12 12.29 -9.77
CA VAL A 52 -2.43 12.90 -10.05
C VAL A 52 -3.41 12.74 -8.89
N PRO A 53 -4.16 13.79 -8.50
CA PRO A 53 -4.99 13.81 -7.29
C PRO A 53 -6.41 13.27 -7.50
N TYR A 54 -6.55 12.17 -8.25
CA TYR A 54 -7.85 11.59 -8.59
C TYR A 54 -7.74 10.07 -8.83
N ASP A 55 -8.90 9.40 -8.86
CA ASP A 55 -8.97 7.96 -9.11
C ASP A 55 -8.72 7.59 -10.58
N PRO A 56 -8.08 6.44 -10.85
CA PRO A 56 -7.81 5.98 -12.20
C PRO A 56 -9.10 5.63 -12.96
N VAL A 57 -9.17 6.02 -14.24
CA VAL A 57 -10.24 5.57 -15.14
C VAL A 57 -10.01 4.10 -15.49
N ARG A 58 -10.96 3.23 -15.15
CA ARG A 58 -10.84 1.77 -15.35
C ARG A 58 -11.73 1.26 -16.48
N CYS A 59 -11.22 0.29 -17.22
CA CYS A 59 -11.96 -0.45 -18.23
C CYS A 59 -13.09 -1.25 -17.57
N LYS A 60 -14.31 -1.19 -18.13
CA LYS A 60 -15.47 -1.95 -17.65
C LYS A 60 -15.36 -3.46 -17.89
N GLY A 61 -14.56 -3.89 -18.87
CA GLY A 61 -14.39 -5.29 -19.23
C GLY A 61 -13.33 -6.03 -18.41
N CYS A 62 -12.18 -5.40 -18.14
CA CYS A 62 -11.02 -6.05 -17.52
C CYS A 62 -10.40 -5.29 -16.34
N ALA A 63 -10.98 -4.16 -15.93
CA ALA A 63 -10.48 -3.29 -14.84
C ALA A 63 -9.09 -2.65 -15.04
N ALA A 64 -8.44 -2.87 -16.20
CA ALA A 64 -7.20 -2.18 -16.57
C ALA A 64 -7.40 -0.66 -16.60
N CYS A 65 -6.36 0.07 -16.19
CA CYS A 65 -6.38 1.53 -16.15
C CYS A 65 -6.21 2.12 -17.57
N LEU A 66 -6.83 3.27 -17.81
CA LEU A 66 -6.53 4.14 -18.94
C LEU A 66 -5.03 4.44 -18.97
N ASN A 67 -4.44 4.42 -20.15
CA ASN A 67 -3.00 4.60 -20.36
C ASN A 67 -2.76 5.06 -21.81
N PRO A 68 -1.54 5.54 -22.14
CA PRO A 68 -1.26 6.16 -23.44
C PRO A 68 -1.43 5.25 -24.66
N TYR A 69 -1.50 3.93 -24.46
CA TYR A 69 -1.69 2.96 -25.54
C TYR A 69 -3.17 2.73 -25.90
N ALA A 70 -4.11 3.36 -25.17
CA ALA A 70 -5.53 3.33 -25.50
C ALA A 70 -5.82 4.13 -26.78
N ARG A 71 -6.71 3.61 -27.64
CA ARG A 71 -7.21 4.38 -28.79
C ARG A 71 -8.35 5.26 -28.34
N VAL A 72 -8.28 6.55 -28.63
CA VAL A 72 -9.26 7.55 -28.19
C VAL A 72 -10.10 8.03 -29.38
N ASP A 73 -11.42 8.07 -29.18
CA ASP A 73 -12.37 8.73 -30.06
C ASP A 73 -12.89 9.99 -29.36
N PHE A 74 -12.37 11.15 -29.78
CA PHE A 74 -12.73 12.44 -29.20
C PHE A 74 -14.14 12.91 -29.55
N ASN A 75 -14.72 12.42 -30.66
CA ASN A 75 -16.06 12.78 -31.10
C ASN A 75 -17.09 12.00 -30.28
N GLY A 76 -16.90 10.69 -30.16
CA GLY A 76 -17.74 9.81 -29.34
C GLY A 76 -17.48 9.91 -27.84
N LYS A 77 -16.40 10.58 -27.43
CA LYS A 77 -15.91 10.59 -26.03
C LYS A 77 -15.73 9.16 -25.49
N LEU A 78 -15.09 8.33 -26.30
CA LEU A 78 -14.83 6.92 -26.03
C LEU A 78 -13.33 6.63 -26.02
N TRP A 79 -12.94 5.56 -25.33
CA TRP A 79 -11.62 4.95 -25.48
C TRP A 79 -11.74 3.43 -25.61
N ILE A 80 -10.79 2.84 -26.35
CA ILE A 80 -10.69 1.41 -26.57
C ILE A 80 -9.54 0.89 -25.73
N CYS A 81 -9.84 -0.04 -24.83
CA CYS A 81 -8.83 -0.65 -23.95
C CYS A 81 -7.80 -1.44 -24.77
N PRO A 82 -6.48 -1.23 -24.59
CA PRO A 82 -5.45 -1.94 -25.35
C PRO A 82 -5.34 -3.42 -24.98
N PHE A 83 -5.90 -3.83 -23.83
CA PHE A 83 -5.83 -5.22 -23.36
C PHE A 83 -6.99 -6.09 -23.85
N CYS A 84 -8.23 -5.62 -23.68
CA CYS A 84 -9.44 -6.41 -23.96
C CYS A 84 -10.28 -5.85 -25.11
N TYR A 85 -9.85 -4.74 -25.73
CA TYR A 85 -10.54 -4.08 -26.86
C TYR A 85 -11.98 -3.62 -26.58
N THR A 86 -12.42 -3.64 -25.32
CA THR A 86 -13.72 -3.09 -24.91
C THR A 86 -13.74 -1.58 -25.14
N ARG A 87 -14.84 -1.09 -25.71
CA ARG A 87 -15.15 0.34 -25.83
C ARG A 87 -15.70 0.85 -24.51
N ASN A 88 -15.11 1.92 -23.98
CA ASN A 88 -15.47 2.54 -22.71
C ASN A 88 -15.80 4.01 -22.94
N HIS A 89 -16.83 4.50 -22.26
CA HIS A 89 -17.07 5.94 -22.17
C HIS A 89 -16.12 6.58 -21.18
N PHE A 90 -15.66 7.79 -21.49
CA PHE A 90 -14.99 8.62 -20.49
C PHE A 90 -15.96 9.01 -19.36
N PRO A 91 -15.45 9.19 -18.14
CA PRO A 91 -16.25 9.71 -17.04
C PRO A 91 -16.65 11.18 -17.28
N PRO A 92 -17.69 11.70 -16.60
CA PRO A 92 -18.20 13.06 -16.83
C PRO A 92 -17.15 14.17 -16.68
N HIS A 93 -16.17 14.01 -15.79
CA HIS A 93 -15.11 15.00 -15.58
C HIS A 93 -14.14 15.14 -16.77
N TYR A 94 -14.18 14.21 -17.74
CA TYR A 94 -13.44 14.29 -19.00
C TYR A 94 -14.33 14.69 -20.19
N ALA A 95 -15.48 15.33 -19.95
CA ALA A 95 -16.39 15.79 -21.01
C ALA A 95 -15.70 16.70 -22.06
N SER A 96 -14.70 17.50 -21.64
CA SER A 96 -13.94 18.42 -22.48
C SER A 96 -12.70 17.81 -23.16
N ILE A 97 -12.53 16.48 -23.12
CA ILE A 97 -11.36 15.82 -23.71
C ILE A 97 -11.27 16.09 -25.22
N SER A 98 -10.08 16.44 -25.70
CA SER A 98 -9.77 16.67 -27.11
C SER A 98 -8.28 16.44 -27.37
N GLU A 99 -7.85 16.53 -28.64
CA GLU A 99 -6.43 16.40 -29.00
C GLU A 99 -5.52 17.40 -28.28
N THR A 100 -6.03 18.60 -27.97
CA THR A 100 -5.30 19.65 -27.24
C THR A 100 -5.57 19.67 -25.74
N ASN A 101 -6.51 18.84 -25.26
CA ASN A 101 -6.90 18.76 -23.86
C ASN A 101 -6.96 17.29 -23.42
N LEU A 102 -5.78 16.70 -23.24
CA LEU A 102 -5.62 15.32 -22.80
C LEU A 102 -5.46 15.25 -21.27
N PRO A 103 -6.06 14.25 -20.61
CA PRO A 103 -5.72 13.94 -19.23
C PRO A 103 -4.29 13.40 -19.13
N ALA A 104 -3.72 13.46 -17.92
CA ALA A 104 -2.35 13.03 -17.65
C ALA A 104 -2.08 11.61 -18.18
N GLU A 105 -3.00 10.67 -17.92
CA GLU A 105 -2.87 9.26 -18.31
C GLU A 105 -2.70 9.00 -19.82
N LEU A 106 -2.97 10.00 -20.67
CA LEU A 106 -2.92 9.87 -22.13
C LEU A 106 -1.71 10.58 -22.76
N PHE A 107 -0.88 11.29 -22.00
CA PHE A 107 0.36 11.82 -22.55
C PHE A 107 1.30 10.65 -22.91
N PRO A 108 1.88 10.62 -24.13
CA PRO A 108 2.74 9.52 -24.56
C PRO A 108 3.97 9.27 -23.66
N THR A 109 4.42 10.30 -22.94
CA THR A 109 5.54 10.23 -21.99
C THR A 109 5.14 9.72 -20.61
N TYR A 110 3.85 9.66 -20.28
CA TYR A 110 3.33 9.24 -18.98
C TYR A 110 2.89 7.77 -19.01
N THR A 111 3.82 6.90 -19.40
CA THR A 111 3.65 5.43 -19.39
C THR A 111 3.63 4.87 -17.97
N THR A 112 4.28 5.57 -17.03
CA THR A 112 4.24 5.31 -15.60
C THR A 112 3.67 6.55 -14.88
N ILE A 113 2.66 6.36 -14.03
CA ILE A 113 1.92 7.42 -13.33
C ILE A 113 1.46 6.93 -11.96
N GLU A 114 1.44 7.83 -10.97
CA GLU A 114 0.94 7.55 -9.63
C GLU A 114 -0.38 8.29 -9.38
N TYR A 115 -1.35 7.60 -8.78
CA TYR A 115 -2.65 8.16 -8.43
C TYR A 115 -2.75 8.35 -6.92
N THR A 116 -3.00 9.58 -6.49
CA THR A 116 -3.43 9.86 -5.12
C THR A 116 -4.93 9.65 -5.05
N LEU A 117 -5.33 8.48 -4.54
CA LEU A 117 -6.73 8.09 -4.43
C LEU A 117 -7.43 8.92 -3.35
N GLN A 118 -8.69 9.30 -3.61
CA GLN A 118 -9.52 10.04 -2.64
C GLN A 118 -10.12 9.07 -1.60
N ARG A 119 -9.24 8.44 -0.83
CA ARG A 119 -9.62 7.52 0.25
C ARG A 119 -9.32 8.14 1.60
N PRO A 120 -10.04 7.76 2.67
CA PRO A 120 -9.65 8.12 4.02
C PRO A 120 -8.19 7.74 4.25
N ALA A 121 -7.45 8.61 4.95
CA ALA A 121 -6.07 8.32 5.30
C ALA A 121 -5.99 6.94 5.99
N ALA A 122 -5.04 6.11 5.55
CA ALA A 122 -4.78 4.86 6.22
C ALA A 122 -4.48 5.14 7.70
N PRO A 123 -4.85 4.23 8.62
CA PRO A 123 -4.45 4.38 10.00
C PRO A 123 -2.93 4.50 10.09
N PRO A 124 -2.39 5.21 11.09
CA PRO A 124 -0.95 5.32 11.26
C PRO A 124 -0.28 3.94 11.29
N PRO A 125 0.97 3.83 10.81
CA PRO A 125 1.68 2.56 10.85
C PRO A 125 1.87 2.09 12.30
N ALA A 126 1.85 0.77 12.49
CA ALA A 126 2.15 0.14 13.76
C ALA A 126 3.47 -0.61 13.69
N TYR A 127 4.35 -0.39 14.67
CA TYR A 127 5.63 -1.05 14.82
C TYR A 127 5.63 -1.88 16.10
N LEU A 128 5.71 -3.21 15.96
CA LEU A 128 5.81 -4.13 17.07
C LEU A 128 7.25 -4.63 17.20
N PHE A 129 7.94 -4.17 18.23
CA PHE A 129 9.29 -4.65 18.55
C PHE A 129 9.19 -5.94 19.34
N VAL A 130 9.70 -7.03 18.78
CA VAL A 130 9.75 -8.35 19.43
C VAL A 130 11.22 -8.67 19.71
N VAL A 131 11.58 -8.62 20.99
CA VAL A 131 12.97 -8.56 21.44
C VAL A 131 13.34 -9.81 22.23
N ASP A 132 14.37 -10.51 21.79
CA ASP A 132 15.01 -11.56 22.59
C ASP A 132 15.82 -10.93 23.72
N VAL A 133 15.58 -11.34 24.96
CA VAL A 133 16.35 -10.90 26.14
C VAL A 133 17.33 -11.96 26.62
N SER A 134 17.41 -13.12 25.96
CA SER A 134 18.36 -14.19 26.27
C SER A 134 19.75 -13.98 25.63
N LEU A 135 20.16 -12.71 25.56
CA LEU A 135 21.44 -12.27 25.01
C LEU A 135 22.42 -11.93 26.13
N ILE A 136 23.72 -11.92 25.80
CA ILE A 136 24.74 -11.37 26.70
C ILE A 136 24.57 -9.87 26.87
N GLU A 137 25.06 -9.32 27.98
CA GLU A 137 24.80 -7.92 28.38
C GLU A 137 25.28 -6.89 27.35
N ASP A 138 26.44 -7.13 26.74
CA ASP A 138 27.01 -6.23 25.71
C ASP A 138 26.12 -6.18 24.46
N GLU A 139 25.65 -7.33 23.97
CA GLU A 139 24.75 -7.42 22.82
C GLU A 139 23.38 -6.80 23.12
N LEU A 140 22.84 -7.06 24.33
CA LEU A 140 21.58 -6.47 24.76
C LEU A 140 21.70 -4.94 24.87
N THR A 141 22.85 -4.43 25.29
CA THR A 141 23.12 -2.99 25.35
C THR A 141 23.19 -2.37 23.95
N ALA A 142 23.90 -3.01 23.01
CA ALA A 142 23.93 -2.58 21.62
C ALA A 142 22.53 -2.61 20.96
N LEU A 143 21.73 -3.63 21.27
CA LEU A 143 20.35 -3.74 20.79
C LEU A 143 19.48 -2.62 21.33
N LYS A 144 19.55 -2.29 22.62
CA LYS A 144 18.82 -1.16 23.21
C LYS A 144 19.16 0.17 22.53
N GLN A 145 20.44 0.41 22.21
CA GLN A 145 20.87 1.61 21.48
C GLN A 145 20.26 1.66 20.07
N SER A 146 20.31 0.54 19.35
CA SER A 146 19.73 0.42 18.01
C SER A 146 18.20 0.61 18.01
N LEU A 147 17.50 0.03 18.99
CA LEU A 147 16.06 0.22 19.18
C LEU A 147 15.71 1.68 19.51
N THR A 148 16.50 2.33 20.35
CA THR A 148 16.30 3.75 20.70
C THR A 148 16.47 4.64 19.47
N GLN A 149 17.47 4.36 18.62
CA GLN A 149 17.64 5.06 17.36
C GLN A 149 16.50 4.77 16.37
N ALA A 150 16.05 3.52 16.28
CA ALA A 150 14.92 3.19 15.40
C ALA A 150 13.65 3.94 15.82
N LEU A 151 13.37 4.02 17.12
CA LEU A 151 12.23 4.75 17.68
C LEU A 151 12.27 6.25 17.34
N SER A 152 13.44 6.89 17.31
CA SER A 152 13.56 8.32 16.96
C SER A 152 13.36 8.61 15.46
N LEU A 153 13.42 7.57 14.61
CA LEU A 153 13.16 7.67 13.17
C LEU A 153 11.70 7.37 12.82
N LEU A 154 10.88 6.91 13.76
CA LEU A 154 9.48 6.62 13.51
C LEU A 154 8.64 7.91 13.36
N PRO A 155 7.56 7.88 12.55
CA PRO A 155 6.58 8.97 12.54
C PRO A 155 5.97 9.19 13.93
N GLU A 156 5.73 10.45 14.31
CA GLU A 156 5.19 10.80 15.65
C GLU A 156 3.83 10.15 15.96
N ASN A 157 3.02 9.92 14.93
CA ASN A 157 1.70 9.30 15.06
C ASN A 157 1.73 7.77 14.97
N ALA A 158 2.91 7.15 14.84
CA ALA A 158 3.03 5.70 14.73
C ALA A 158 2.66 5.02 16.06
N ALA A 159 1.90 3.93 15.97
CA ALA A 159 1.65 3.08 17.12
C ALA A 159 2.89 2.21 17.38
N VAL A 160 3.35 2.15 18.64
CA VAL A 160 4.49 1.31 19.04
C VAL A 160 4.02 0.29 20.05
N GLY A 161 4.42 -0.97 19.86
CA GLY A 161 4.26 -2.05 20.81
C GLY A 161 5.61 -2.71 21.13
N LEU A 162 5.72 -3.27 22.33
CA LEU A 162 6.90 -4.00 22.77
C LEU A 162 6.51 -5.38 23.30
N ILE A 163 7.20 -6.40 22.82
CA ILE A 163 7.20 -7.76 23.34
C ILE A 163 8.65 -8.12 23.64
N THR A 164 8.94 -8.63 24.84
CA THR A 164 10.25 -9.19 25.16
C THR A 164 10.11 -10.68 25.46
N TYR A 165 11.02 -11.52 25.00
CA TYR A 165 10.94 -12.96 25.24
C TYR A 165 12.28 -13.57 25.65
N GLY A 166 12.17 -14.64 26.43
CA GLY A 166 13.24 -15.56 26.82
C GLY A 166 12.58 -16.91 27.12
N THR A 167 12.67 -17.40 28.35
CA THR A 167 11.86 -18.55 28.80
C THR A 167 10.34 -18.25 28.78
N HIS A 168 9.98 -16.99 29.04
CA HIS A 168 8.60 -16.50 29.01
C HIS A 168 8.49 -15.36 27.99
N VAL A 169 7.27 -15.13 27.49
CA VAL A 169 6.95 -14.03 26.57
C VAL A 169 6.22 -12.96 27.36
N HIS A 170 6.74 -11.74 27.36
CA HIS A 170 6.16 -10.59 28.04
C HIS A 170 5.60 -9.63 26.99
N VAL A 171 4.29 -9.39 27.04
CA VAL A 171 3.60 -8.36 26.24
C VAL A 171 3.44 -7.13 27.13
N HIS A 172 4.11 -6.04 26.80
CA HIS A 172 4.17 -4.84 27.63
C HIS A 172 2.99 -3.90 27.35
N GLU A 173 2.33 -3.43 28.41
CA GLU A 173 1.33 -2.37 28.33
C GLU A 173 2.04 -1.02 28.42
N LEU A 174 1.95 -0.24 27.34
CA LEU A 174 2.59 1.06 27.22
C LEU A 174 1.56 2.18 27.45
N GLY A 175 2.02 3.33 27.95
CA GLY A 175 1.17 4.51 28.16
C GLY A 175 0.72 4.77 29.60
N PHE A 176 1.10 3.90 30.56
CA PHE A 176 0.92 4.15 31.99
C PHE A 176 2.28 4.12 32.72
N ALA A 177 2.85 5.29 32.97
CA ALA A 177 4.20 5.43 33.53
C ALA A 177 4.29 5.05 35.01
N ASP A 178 3.22 5.22 35.77
CA ASP A 178 3.23 5.03 37.23
C ASP A 178 3.30 3.55 37.64
N CYS A 179 2.85 2.64 36.77
CA CYS A 179 2.90 1.20 37.02
C CYS A 179 3.08 0.43 35.70
N PRO A 180 4.31 0.02 35.34
CA PRO A 180 4.52 -0.80 34.15
C PRO A 180 3.81 -2.13 34.34
N LYS A 181 2.92 -2.47 33.40
CA LYS A 181 2.19 -3.74 33.37
C LYS A 181 2.65 -4.57 32.19
N SER A 182 2.70 -5.88 32.38
CA SER A 182 2.97 -6.82 31.30
C SER A 182 2.17 -8.10 31.46
N TYR A 183 1.65 -8.63 30.36
CA TYR A 183 1.04 -9.95 30.29
C TYR A 183 2.12 -10.99 30.01
N VAL A 184 2.18 -12.04 30.82
CA VAL A 184 3.22 -13.06 30.72
C VAL A 184 2.64 -14.37 30.22
N PHE A 185 3.16 -14.84 29.10
CA PHE A 185 2.80 -16.10 28.47
C PHE A 185 3.94 -17.10 28.60
N ARG A 186 3.59 -18.39 28.72
CA ARG A 186 4.57 -19.48 28.72
C ARG A 186 5.07 -19.72 27.30
N GLY A 187 6.39 -19.62 27.08
CA GLY A 187 6.98 -19.80 25.75
C GLY A 187 6.86 -21.23 25.20
N SER A 188 6.62 -22.23 26.07
CA SER A 188 6.45 -23.63 25.68
C SER A 188 5.02 -24.01 25.28
N LYS A 189 4.07 -23.08 25.36
CA LYS A 189 2.65 -23.35 25.08
C LYS A 189 2.22 -22.57 23.84
N GLU A 190 1.76 -23.28 22.80
CA GLU A 190 1.06 -22.65 21.69
C GLU A 190 -0.31 -22.15 22.15
N LEU A 191 -0.63 -20.91 21.78
CA LEU A 191 -1.89 -20.24 22.09
C LEU A 191 -2.55 -19.80 20.79
N SER A 192 -3.86 -20.01 20.68
CA SER A 192 -4.63 -19.51 19.55
C SER A 192 -4.86 -18.00 19.65
N ALA A 193 -5.14 -17.35 18.52
CA ALA A 193 -5.47 -15.92 18.49
C ALA A 193 -6.64 -15.57 19.43
N GLN A 194 -7.66 -16.43 19.52
CA GLN A 194 -8.79 -16.24 20.43
C GLN A 194 -8.36 -16.27 21.89
N GLN A 195 -7.53 -17.26 22.27
CA GLN A 195 -7.03 -17.38 23.64
C GLN A 195 -6.17 -16.18 24.05
N ILE A 196 -5.39 -15.63 23.11
CA ILE A 196 -4.60 -14.42 23.33
C ILE A 196 -5.53 -13.21 23.50
N GLN A 197 -6.55 -13.05 22.65
CA GLN A 197 -7.53 -11.98 22.76
C GLN A 197 -8.27 -12.02 24.09
N ASP A 198 -8.70 -13.19 24.53
CA ASP A 198 -9.40 -13.37 25.80
C ASP A 198 -8.48 -13.04 27.00
N GLN A 199 -7.23 -13.51 26.98
CA GLN A 199 -6.26 -13.25 28.05
C GLN A 199 -5.79 -11.79 28.11
N LEU A 200 -5.71 -11.11 26.97
CA LEU A 200 -5.42 -9.68 26.87
C LEU A 200 -6.66 -8.80 27.10
N GLY A 201 -7.85 -9.39 27.23
CA GLY A 201 -9.11 -8.64 27.38
C GLY A 201 -9.51 -7.83 26.14
N LEU A 202 -9.05 -8.23 24.95
CA LEU A 202 -9.36 -7.59 23.66
C LEU A 202 -10.68 -8.06 23.06
N SER A 203 -11.20 -9.21 23.50
CA SER A 203 -12.51 -9.72 23.09
C SER A 203 -13.59 -8.71 23.49
N ALA A 204 -14.30 -8.20 22.49
CA ALA A 204 -15.24 -7.08 22.58
C ALA A 204 -15.97 -7.01 23.93
N ARG A 205 -15.56 -6.06 24.78
CA ARG A 205 -16.58 -5.30 25.50
C ARG A 205 -17.40 -4.62 24.43
N GLY A 206 -18.54 -5.20 24.09
CA GLY A 206 -19.66 -4.47 23.51
C GLY A 206 -20.00 -3.32 24.46
N GLY A 207 -19.30 -2.20 24.33
CA GLY A 207 -19.72 -0.94 24.90
C GLY A 207 -20.97 -0.54 24.12
N PRO A 208 -22.11 -0.27 24.78
CA PRO A 208 -23.27 0.25 24.08
C PRO A 208 -22.85 1.53 23.35
N ALA A 209 -23.20 1.62 22.07
CA ALA A 209 -23.24 2.88 21.35
C ALA A 209 -23.83 3.93 22.30
N GLY A 210 -23.08 5.01 22.52
CA GLY A 210 -23.49 6.10 23.40
C GLY A 210 -24.89 6.56 23.01
N ALA A 211 -25.88 6.12 23.78
CA ALA A 211 -27.19 6.73 23.80
C ALA A 211 -26.95 8.13 24.36
N ALA A 212 -26.88 9.10 23.46
CA ALA A 212 -26.92 10.51 23.79
C ALA A 212 -28.15 10.73 24.67
N ALA A 213 -27.90 10.98 25.95
CA ALA A 213 -28.90 11.42 26.90
C ALA A 213 -29.53 12.71 26.34
N ARG A 214 -30.78 12.63 25.91
CA ARG A 214 -31.60 13.80 25.59
C ARG A 214 -31.90 14.52 26.91
N PRO A 215 -31.57 15.81 27.06
CA PRO A 215 -32.03 16.58 28.21
C PRO A 215 -33.55 16.77 28.12
N GLY A 216 -34.23 16.53 29.24
CA GLY A 216 -35.66 16.62 29.40
C GLY A 216 -36.22 18.02 29.10
N GLN A 217 -37.30 18.05 28.35
CA GLN A 217 -38.12 19.24 28.12
C GLN A 217 -39.06 19.39 29.32
N ALA A 218 -38.76 20.35 30.19
CA ALA A 218 -39.69 20.78 31.23
C ALA A 218 -40.86 21.51 30.58
N GLY A 219 -42.08 21.02 30.84
CA GLY A 219 -43.31 21.70 30.46
C GLY A 219 -43.49 22.99 31.25
N ALA A 220 -43.72 24.09 30.54
CA ALA A 220 -44.28 25.30 31.10
C ALA A 220 -45.78 25.32 30.78
N ALA A 221 -46.60 25.25 31.82
CA ALA A 221 -48.00 25.58 31.77
C ALA A 221 -48.14 27.10 31.96
N VAL A 222 -48.74 27.77 30.95
CA VAL A 222 -49.76 28.83 31.09
C VAL A 222 -50.67 28.70 29.88
#